data_AF-A0A7T8GS89-F1
#
_entry.id   AF-A0A7T8GS89-F1
#
_cell.length_a   1.000
_cell.length_b   1.000
_cell.length_c   1.000
_cell.angle_alpha   90.00
_cell.angle_beta   90.00
_cell.angle_gamma   90.00
#
_symmetry.space_group_name_H-M   'P 1'
#
loop_
_entity.id
_entity.type
_entity.pdbx_description
1 polymer ?
#
loop_
_entity_poly.entity_id
_entity_poly.type
_entity_poly.pdbx_seq_one_letter_code
_entity_poly.pdbx_strand_id
1 'polypeptide(L)' 'MAWSKEIWPPSSPDCKPLDYYVWGVLERESNKRAHNSVCLAEAFIAVAVASMTRSTCHALYDVSVQARGYHRG' A
#
# COMPACT_ATOMS: atom_id res chain seq x y z
N MET A 1 21.70 13.18 -8.55
CA MET A 1 21.75 11.80 -8.06
C MET A 1 20.59 11.05 -8.69
N ALA A 2 20.84 10.02 -9.47
CA ALA A 2 19.77 9.16 -9.98
C ALA A 2 19.32 8.25 -8.84
N TRP A 3 18.07 8.39 -8.39
CA TRP A 3 17.45 7.49 -7.41
C TRP A 3 17.56 6.04 -7.91
N SER A 4 17.99 5.06 -7.12
CA SER A 4 18.00 3.65 -7.57
C SER A 4 16.54 3.14 -7.69
N LYS A 5 16.30 2.05 -8.42
CA LYS A 5 14.97 1.38 -8.46
C LYS A 5 14.53 0.85 -7.08
N GLU A 6 15.40 0.91 -6.09
CA GLU A 6 15.18 0.37 -4.74
C GLU A 6 14.77 1.48 -3.76
N ILE A 7 15.04 2.75 -4.07
CA ILE A 7 14.82 3.87 -3.16
C ILE A 7 13.67 4.75 -3.70
N TRP A 8 12.66 4.94 -2.85
CA TRP A 8 11.55 5.86 -3.13
C TRP A 8 12.02 7.31 -2.97
N PRO A 9 11.57 8.23 -3.84
CA PRO A 9 11.85 9.65 -3.63
C PRO A 9 11.30 10.13 -2.27
N PRO A 10 12.00 11.05 -1.60
CA PRO A 10 11.55 11.60 -0.33
C PRO A 10 10.20 12.32 -0.51
N SER A 11 9.35 12.24 0.52
CA SER A 11 8.05 12.92 0.56
C SER A 11 7.09 12.60 -0.60
N SER A 12 7.23 11.44 -1.25
CA SER A 12 6.38 11.01 -2.37
C SER A 12 5.56 9.77 -1.99
N PRO A 13 4.49 9.91 -1.17
CA PRO A 13 3.60 8.80 -0.82
C PRO A 13 2.84 8.26 -2.04
N ASP A 14 2.62 9.10 -3.05
CA ASP A 14 2.08 8.75 -4.36
C ASP A 14 2.94 7.74 -5.13
N CYS A 15 4.24 7.69 -4.83
CA CYS A 15 5.15 6.71 -5.41
C CYS A 15 5.15 5.37 -4.66
N LYS A 16 4.56 5.25 -3.47
CA LYS A 16 4.65 4.05 -2.63
C LYS A 16 3.32 3.30 -2.56
N PRO A 17 3.22 2.08 -3.13
CA PRO A 17 1.98 1.27 -3.12
C PRO A 17 1.33 1.10 -1.76
N LEU A 18 2.16 1.03 -0.71
CA LEU A 18 1.71 0.92 0.66
C LEU A 18 0.88 2.14 1.07
N ASP A 19 1.35 3.34 0.71
CA ASP A 19 0.81 4.61 1.15
C ASP A 19 -0.41 5.03 0.31
N TYR A 20 -0.34 4.94 -1.02
CA TYR A 20 -1.43 5.41 -1.90
C TYR A 20 -2.57 4.40 -2.09
N TYR A 21 -2.39 3.12 -1.74
CA TYR A 21 -3.40 2.09 -1.96
C TYR A 21 -3.62 1.17 -0.76
N VAL A 22 -2.59 0.44 -0.32
CA VAL A 22 -2.76 -0.63 0.68
C VAL A 22 -3.37 -0.08 1.96
N TRP A 23 -2.87 1.06 2.45
CA TRP A 23 -3.40 1.67 3.67
C TRP A 23 -4.89 2.03 3.54
N GLY A 24 -5.32 2.57 2.41
CA GLY A 24 -6.73 2.89 2.17
C GLY A 24 -7.63 1.64 2.14
N VAL A 25 -7.14 0.52 1.59
CA VAL A 25 -7.88 -0.75 1.65
C VAL A 25 -7.96 -1.28 3.08
N LEU A 26 -6.83 -1.30 3.80
CA LEU A 26 -6.80 -1.78 5.18
C LEU A 26 -7.71 -0.93 6.07
N GLU A 27 -7.65 0.39 5.96
CA GLU A 27 -8.51 1.30 6.71
C GLU A 27 -9.98 1.04 6.39
N ARG A 28 -10.36 1.01 5.11
CA ARG A 28 -11.75 0.79 4.69
C ARG A 28 -12.29 -0.56 5.15
N GLU A 29 -11.51 -1.62 5.05
CA GLU A 29 -11.96 -2.99 5.32
C GLU A 29 -11.92 -3.32 6.82
N SER A 30 -10.87 -2.91 7.52
CA SER A 30 -10.75 -3.20 8.95
C SER A 30 -11.67 -2.34 9.80
N ASN A 31 -11.92 -1.07 9.42
CA ASN A 31 -12.74 -0.14 10.21
C ASN A 31 -14.23 -0.13 9.82
N LYS A 32 -14.72 -1.12 9.05
CA LYS A 32 -16.16 -1.28 8.77
C LYS A 32 -17.01 -1.41 10.04
N ARG A 33 -16.39 -1.82 11.14
CA ARG A 33 -17.01 -1.96 12.45
C ARG A 33 -16.07 -1.41 13.51
N ALA A 34 -16.63 -0.88 14.59
CA ALA A 34 -15.85 -0.50 15.76
C ALA A 34 -15.27 -1.74 16.45
N HIS A 35 -14.02 -1.63 16.90
CA HIS A 35 -13.31 -2.69 17.62
C HIS A 35 -13.31 -2.38 19.12
N ASN A 36 -13.67 -3.36 19.94
CA ASN A 36 -13.61 -3.26 21.41
C ASN A 36 -12.40 -3.99 22.02
N SER A 37 -11.54 -4.57 21.18
CA SER A 37 -10.29 -5.21 21.60
C SER A 37 -9.25 -5.18 20.48
N VAL A 38 -7.98 -5.22 20.86
CA VAL A 38 -6.84 -5.27 19.91
C VAL A 38 -6.88 -6.56 19.10
N CYS A 39 -7.19 -7.71 19.71
CA CYS A 39 -7.26 -8.99 19.02
C CYS A 39 -8.28 -9.00 17.87
N LEU A 40 -9.45 -8.37 18.07
CA LEU A 40 -10.42 -8.23 16.99
C LEU A 40 -9.89 -7.32 15.88
N ALA A 41 -9.29 -6.18 16.22
CA ALA A 41 -8.69 -5.29 15.22
C ALA A 41 -7.63 -6.01 14.37
N GLU A 42 -6.73 -6.76 15.01
CA GLU A 42 -5.72 -7.58 14.32
C GLU A 42 -6.35 -8.62 13.38
N ALA A 43 -7.40 -9.31 13.81
CA ALA A 43 -8.11 -10.28 12.98
C ALA A 43 -8.74 -9.63 11.74
N PHE A 44 -9.36 -8.46 11.88
CA PHE A 44 -9.94 -7.73 10.76
C PHE A 44 -8.87 -7.20 9.80
N ILE A 45 -7.72 -6.73 10.31
CA ILE A 45 -6.57 -6.38 9.47
C ILE A 45 -6.07 -7.60 8.70
N ALA A 46 -5.93 -8.76 9.34
CA ALA A 46 -5.48 -9.98 8.68
C ALA A 46 -6.43 -10.43 7.56
N VAL A 47 -7.74 -10.34 7.78
CA VAL A 47 -8.76 -10.61 6.75
C VAL A 47 -8.65 -9.62 5.59
N ALA A 48 -8.48 -8.32 5.89
CA ALA A 48 -8.30 -7.30 4.85
C ALA A 48 -7.06 -7.55 4.00
N VAL A 49 -5.92 -7.90 4.61
CA VAL A 49 -4.70 -8.29 3.89
C VAL A 49 -4.94 -9.53 3.02
N ALA A 50 -5.61 -10.55 3.56
CA ALA A 50 -5.89 -11.79 2.83
C ALA A 50 -6.83 -11.58 1.63
N SER A 51 -7.66 -10.55 1.65
CA SER A 51 -8.53 -10.18 0.53
C SER A 51 -7.76 -9.57 -0.65
N MET A 52 -6.55 -9.06 -0.43
CA MET A 52 -5.73 -8.49 -1.50
C MET A 52 -5.06 -9.61 -2.30
N THR A 53 -5.37 -9.68 -3.60
CA THR A 53 -4.75 -10.70 -4.46
C THR A 53 -3.29 -10.38 -4.73
N ARG A 54 -2.47 -11.43 -4.87
CA ARG A 54 -1.07 -11.29 -5.31
C ARG A 54 -0.95 -10.49 -6.61
N SER A 55 -1.87 -10.71 -7.55
CA SER A 55 -1.89 -9.99 -8.83
C SER A 55 -2.12 -8.48 -8.64
N THR A 56 -3.02 -8.09 -7.74
CA THR A 56 -3.21 -6.68 -7.36
C THR A 56 -1.93 -6.08 -6.81
N CYS A 57 -1.24 -6.78 -5.90
CA CYS A 57 0.02 -6.30 -5.33
C CYS A 57 1.12 -6.12 -6.37
N HIS A 58 1.26 -7.05 -7.33
CA HIS A 58 2.23 -6.91 -8.42
C HIS A 58 1.89 -5.72 -9.33
N ALA A 59 0.63 -5.58 -9.75
CA ALA A 59 0.23 -4.47 -10.61
C ALA A 59 0.49 -3.11 -9.96
N LEU A 60 0.23 -2.96 -8.65
CA LEU A 60 0.55 -1.74 -7.92
C LEU A 60 2.05 -1.48 -7.86
N TYR A 61 2.85 -2.52 -7.66
CA TYR A 61 4.30 -2.38 -7.71
C TYR A 61 4.78 -1.90 -9.09
N ASP A 62 4.25 -2.43 -10.17
CA ASP A 62 4.62 -2.01 -11.53
C ASP A 62 4.27 -0.54 -11.79
N VAL A 63 3.08 -0.10 -11.37
CA VAL A 63 2.67 1.31 -11.43
C VAL A 63 3.66 2.20 -10.67
N SER A 64 4.09 1.77 -9.48
CA SER A 64 5.06 2.52 -8.68
C SER A 64 6.46 2.59 -9.31
N VAL A 65 6.88 1.55 -10.05
CA VAL A 65 8.13 1.55 -10.82
C VAL A 65 8.02 2.57 -11.96
N GLN A 66 6.89 2.60 -12.65
CA GLN A 66 6.65 3.53 -13.76
C GLN A 66 6.57 4.99 -13.29
N ALA A 67 5.84 5.27 -12.19
CA ALA A 67 5.74 6.59 -11.59
C ALA A 67 7.12 7.16 -11.21
N ARG A 68 8.00 6.32 -10.63
CA ARG A 68 9.38 6.71 -10.34
C ARG A 68 10.21 7.02 -11.59
N GLY A 69 9.90 6.37 -12.71
CA GLY A 69 10.52 6.67 -14.01
C GLY A 69 10.15 8.06 -14.51
N TYR A 70 8.90 8.49 -14.27
CA TYR A 70 8.41 9.82 -14.66
C TYR A 70 9.12 10.97 -13.91
N HIS A 71 9.44 10.79 -12.62
CA HIS A 71 10.18 11.79 -11.83
C HIS A 71 11.68 11.91 -12.17
N ARG A 72 12.20 11.16 -13.14
CA ARG A 72 13.60 11.26 -13.62
C ARG A 72 13.75 12.09 -14.91
N GLY A 73 12.66 12.61 -15.47
CA GLY A 73 12.64 13.47 -16.67
C GLY A 73 12.93 14.93 -16.37
#